data_AF-A0A7X0RGB0-F1
#
_entry.id   AF-A0A7X0RGB0-F1
#
_cell.length_a   1.000
_cell.length_b   1.000
_cell.length_c   1.000
_cell.angle_alpha   90.00
_cell.angle_beta   90.00
_cell.angle_gamma   90.00
#
_symmetry.space_group_name_H-M   'P 1'
#
loop_
_entity.id
_entity.type
_entity.pdbx_description
1 polymer ?
#
loop_
_entity_poly.entity_id
_entity_poly.type
_entity_poly.pdbx_seq_one_letter_code
_entity_poly.pdbx_strand_id
1 'polypeptide(L)'
;MTRVSIRLDGTPAPSPGLLARVPRRVRLSRQAVEALADRTGTPLPWSASATAEPSRTERSLGPQVPTPRGGDAATSDPDPQPDAATSDPDPQPGDGTDPEAELREARLLTADGQPHPEVAGALAVFGAPEALVDVDLSVRRNQAASGFAQVRSWQRLRAGRVTTMATAGGAVELGWFDDDLWQVDLARTVTVTRPRTTARAPEQVLDLPHELLLGSGEALRLHRGDVLAELVARHAGSVFADDGDLPLGLAGTDEQVRLLNTSALGRLRTVVSGLGPTGARKVGWVSWLLFPDGWRALTPYSSGGVARVRIHPVEPLRLGVDVAALVTGVRA
;
A
#
# COMPACT_ATOMS: atom_id res chain seq x y z
N MET A 1 30.46 -24.85 -25.56
CA MET A 1 29.43 -24.64 -24.52
C MET A 1 29.79 -25.51 -23.33
N THR A 2 30.46 -24.92 -22.33
CA THR A 2 31.05 -25.64 -21.19
C THR A 2 30.08 -25.56 -20.01
N ARG A 3 29.65 -26.72 -19.53
CA ARG A 3 28.71 -26.88 -18.41
C ARG A 3 29.53 -26.94 -17.12
N VAL A 4 29.35 -25.97 -16.23
CA VAL A 4 29.97 -25.97 -14.90
C VAL A 4 28.92 -26.46 -13.89
N SER A 5 29.22 -27.56 -13.21
CA SER A 5 28.46 -28.10 -12.08
C SER A 5 29.27 -27.90 -10.80
N ILE A 6 28.69 -27.25 -9.80
CA ILE A 6 29.30 -27.09 -8.48
C ILE A 6 28.83 -28.26 -7.59
N ARG A 7 29.80 -28.98 -7.05
CA ARG A 7 29.65 -30.08 -6.08
C ARG A 7 29.83 -29.50 -4.67
N LEU A 8 28.83 -29.64 -3.81
CA LEU A 8 28.88 -29.20 -2.41
C LEU A 8 29.21 -30.40 -1.52
N ASP A 9 30.49 -30.74 -1.40
CA ASP A 9 30.96 -31.70 -0.41
C ASP A 9 31.52 -30.91 0.79
N GLY A 10 30.79 -30.93 1.91
CA GLY A 10 31.25 -30.42 3.22
C GLY A 10 30.36 -29.34 3.84
N THR A 11 29.20 -29.73 4.40
CA THR A 11 28.37 -28.83 5.20
C THR A 11 28.84 -28.87 6.66
N PRO A 12 29.50 -27.82 7.21
CA PRO A 12 29.60 -27.69 8.67
C PRO A 12 28.19 -27.50 9.24
N ALA A 13 27.91 -28.13 10.38
CA ALA A 13 26.61 -28.02 11.04
C ALA A 13 26.23 -26.53 11.23
N PRO A 14 24.99 -26.13 10.90
CA PRO A 14 24.58 -24.73 10.99
C PRO A 14 24.62 -24.26 12.46
N SER A 15 25.32 -23.17 12.70
CA SER A 15 25.32 -22.50 14.01
C SER A 15 23.89 -22.15 14.42
N PRO A 16 23.46 -22.45 15.67
CA PRO A 16 22.07 -22.32 16.11
C PRO A 16 21.49 -20.89 16.07
N GLY A 17 22.31 -19.85 15.84
CA GLY A 17 21.87 -18.46 15.74
C GLY A 17 21.41 -18.00 14.35
N LEU A 18 21.72 -18.74 13.28
CA LEU A 18 21.43 -18.30 11.90
C LEU A 18 20.02 -18.72 11.43
N LEU A 19 19.50 -19.83 11.96
CA LEU A 19 18.12 -20.28 11.72
C LEU A 19 17.09 -19.47 12.53
N ALA A 20 17.51 -18.83 13.63
CA ALA A 20 16.67 -17.97 14.46
C ALA A 20 16.36 -16.59 13.83
N ARG A 21 17.04 -16.24 12.73
CA ARG A 21 16.85 -14.98 11.99
C ARG A 21 16.07 -15.17 10.68
N VAL A 22 15.57 -16.38 10.40
CA VAL A 22 14.77 -16.62 9.19
C VAL A 22 13.39 -16.02 9.40
N PRO A 23 12.87 -15.19 8.47
CA PRO A 23 11.50 -14.71 8.55
C PRO A 23 10.53 -15.88 8.65
N ARG A 24 9.81 -15.96 9.75
CA ARG A 24 8.74 -16.96 9.88
C ARG A 24 7.48 -16.35 9.28
N ARG A 25 6.86 -17.08 8.36
CA ARG A 25 5.59 -16.71 7.74
C ARG A 25 4.68 -17.91 7.73
N VAL A 26 3.42 -17.69 8.07
CA VAL A 26 2.39 -18.72 8.11
C VAL A 26 1.16 -18.17 7.42
N ARG A 27 0.68 -18.90 6.42
CA ARG A 27 -0.61 -18.63 5.81
C ARG A 27 -1.68 -19.36 6.62
N LEU A 28 -2.69 -18.61 7.03
CA LEU A 28 -3.77 -19.07 7.87
C LEU A 28 -5.11 -18.62 7.28
N SER A 29 -6.17 -19.34 7.62
CA SER A 29 -7.52 -18.83 7.50
C SER A 29 -7.70 -17.58 8.38
N ARG A 30 -8.63 -16.71 7.98
CA ARG A 30 -9.00 -15.54 8.79
C ARG A 30 -9.49 -15.96 10.18
N GLN A 31 -10.26 -17.04 10.28
CA GLN A 31 -10.79 -17.56 11.54
C GLN A 31 -9.69 -18.03 12.49
N ALA A 32 -8.63 -18.68 11.98
CA ALA A 32 -7.48 -19.05 12.79
C ALA A 32 -6.74 -17.84 13.36
N VAL A 33 -6.60 -16.76 12.57
CA VAL A 33 -5.98 -15.51 13.05
C VAL A 33 -6.86 -14.82 14.09
N GLU A 34 -8.18 -14.79 13.89
CA GLU A 34 -9.15 -14.26 14.87
C GLU A 34 -9.08 -15.06 16.19
N ALA A 35 -9.09 -16.39 16.13
CA ALA A 35 -8.96 -17.24 17.32
C ALA A 35 -7.64 -17.01 18.07
N LEU A 36 -6.54 -16.73 17.35
CA LEU A 36 -5.25 -16.43 17.96
C LEU A 36 -5.21 -15.01 18.57
N ALA A 37 -5.84 -14.03 17.91
CA ALA A 37 -5.97 -12.67 18.39
C ALA A 37 -6.81 -12.60 19.67
N ASP A 38 -7.92 -13.32 19.72
CA ASP A 38 -8.79 -13.41 20.91
C ASP A 38 -8.05 -13.95 22.12
N ARG A 39 -7.23 -15.01 21.94
CA ARG A 39 -6.39 -15.59 23.02
C ARG A 39 -5.35 -14.62 23.56
N THR A 40 -4.90 -13.65 22.75
CA THR A 40 -3.84 -12.71 23.12
C THR A 40 -4.37 -11.30 23.43
N GLY A 41 -5.67 -11.06 23.25
CA GLY A 41 -6.25 -9.71 23.33
C GLY A 41 -5.72 -8.75 22.28
N THR A 42 -5.21 -9.26 21.15
CA THR A 42 -4.56 -8.42 20.12
C THR A 42 -5.62 -7.82 19.20
N PRO A 43 -5.67 -6.48 19.03
CA PRO A 43 -6.61 -5.86 18.12
C PRO A 43 -6.27 -6.19 16.66
N LEU A 44 -7.25 -6.69 15.92
CA LEU A 44 -7.11 -6.96 14.48
C LEU A 44 -7.56 -5.74 13.65
N PRO A 45 -6.90 -5.48 12.51
CA PRO A 45 -7.16 -4.28 11.72
C PRO A 45 -8.53 -4.28 11.04
N TRP A 46 -9.14 -5.46 10.82
CA TRP A 46 -10.49 -5.60 10.27
C TRP A 46 -11.59 -5.68 11.34
N SER A 47 -11.25 -5.76 12.63
CA SER A 47 -12.24 -5.75 13.72
C SER A 47 -12.72 -4.34 14.05
N ALA A 48 -12.07 -3.30 13.51
CA ALA A 48 -12.41 -1.89 13.75
C ALA A 48 -13.69 -1.40 13.02
N SER A 49 -14.37 -2.26 12.24
CA SER A 49 -15.57 -1.87 11.48
C SER A 49 -16.87 -1.81 12.31
N ALA A 50 -16.84 -1.98 13.63
CA ALA A 50 -18.06 -1.97 14.47
C ALA A 50 -18.30 -0.69 15.29
N THR A 51 -17.41 0.31 15.29
CA THR A 51 -17.60 1.51 16.14
C THR A 51 -16.95 2.80 15.62
N ALA A 52 -16.85 2.96 14.31
CA ALA A 52 -16.58 4.26 13.71
C ALA A 52 -17.52 4.42 12.53
N GLU A 53 -18.58 5.22 12.68
CA GLU A 53 -19.24 5.78 11.51
C GLU A 53 -18.19 6.60 10.76
N PRO A 54 -17.83 6.25 9.51
CA PRO A 54 -16.97 7.10 8.73
C PRO A 54 -17.77 8.35 8.39
N SER A 55 -17.43 9.46 9.04
CA SER A 55 -17.94 10.76 8.63
C SER A 55 -17.59 10.95 7.15
N ARG A 56 -18.60 11.40 6.39
CA ARG A 56 -18.67 11.46 4.92
C ARG A 56 -17.58 12.31 4.24
N THR A 57 -16.57 12.76 4.98
CA THR A 57 -15.56 13.75 4.62
C THR A 57 -14.17 13.14 4.35
N GLU A 58 -13.91 11.87 4.70
CA GLU A 58 -12.58 11.24 4.56
C GLU A 58 -12.34 10.51 3.22
N ARG A 59 -13.33 10.52 2.32
CA ARG A 59 -13.19 10.02 0.93
C ARG A 59 -12.59 11.05 -0.04
N SER A 60 -12.27 12.25 0.44
CA SER A 60 -11.55 13.28 -0.31
C SER A 60 -10.24 13.60 0.43
N LEU A 61 -9.11 13.11 -0.08
CA LEU A 61 -7.79 13.48 0.42
C LEU A 61 -7.03 14.26 -0.66
N GLY A 62 -7.32 15.56 -0.72
CA GLY A 62 -6.27 16.55 -0.93
C GLY A 62 -5.65 16.94 0.43
N PRO A 63 -4.41 17.44 0.48
CA PRO A 63 -3.79 17.94 1.71
C PRO A 63 -4.53 19.19 2.20
N GLN A 64 -5.05 19.17 3.43
CA GLN A 64 -5.56 20.37 4.09
C GLN A 64 -4.39 21.26 4.51
N VAL A 65 -4.28 22.42 3.88
CA VAL A 65 -3.55 23.58 4.40
C VAL A 65 -4.47 24.30 5.40
N PRO A 66 -4.01 24.68 6.60
CA PRO A 66 -4.87 25.36 7.57
C PRO A 66 -5.06 26.84 7.19
N THR A 67 -6.31 27.26 6.95
CA THR A 67 -6.70 28.68 6.95
C THR A 67 -8.09 28.88 7.61
N PRO A 68 -8.37 30.08 8.18
CA PRO A 68 -9.36 30.26 9.24
C PRO A 68 -10.81 30.52 8.77
N ARG A 69 -11.72 30.22 9.71
CA ARG A 69 -13.20 30.33 9.80
C ARG A 69 -13.99 31.33 8.92
N GLY A 70 -15.18 30.84 8.53
CA GLY A 70 -16.42 31.54 8.12
C GLY A 70 -17.06 30.78 6.94
N GLY A 71 -18.33 30.42 6.81
CA GLY A 71 -19.58 30.56 7.58
C GLY A 71 -20.71 30.01 6.69
N ASP A 72 -21.56 29.15 7.27
CA ASP A 72 -22.96 28.77 7.00
C ASP A 72 -23.59 28.46 5.61
N ALA A 73 -24.33 27.34 5.66
CA ALA A 73 -25.68 27.05 5.12
C ALA A 73 -25.91 26.50 3.69
N ALA A 74 -26.06 25.17 3.65
CA ALA A 74 -27.21 24.37 3.19
C ALA A 74 -27.87 24.61 1.80
N THR A 75 -27.92 23.54 0.99
CA THR A 75 -29.17 22.99 0.41
C THR A 75 -28.93 21.59 -0.15
N SER A 76 -29.88 20.68 0.12
CA SER A 76 -29.89 19.27 -0.27
C SER A 76 -30.89 19.06 -1.41
N ASP A 77 -30.55 18.22 -2.40
CA ASP A 77 -31.45 17.21 -2.99
C ASP A 77 -30.69 16.28 -3.97
N PRO A 78 -31.26 15.12 -4.35
CA PRO A 78 -30.52 13.85 -4.38
C PRO A 78 -29.95 13.49 -5.77
N ASP A 79 -28.70 13.04 -5.78
CA ASP A 79 -28.03 12.44 -6.93
C ASP A 79 -28.21 10.90 -6.96
N PRO A 80 -28.27 10.29 -8.14
CA PRO A 80 -28.29 8.84 -8.31
C PRO A 80 -26.87 8.25 -8.12
N GLN A 81 -26.74 7.30 -7.19
CA GLN A 81 -25.49 6.55 -6.94
C GLN A 81 -25.03 5.73 -8.15
N PRO A 82 -23.71 5.66 -8.37
CA PRO A 82 -23.07 4.44 -8.84
C PRO A 82 -22.03 3.92 -7.82
N ASP A 83 -22.25 2.68 -7.41
CA ASP A 83 -21.31 1.68 -6.89
C ASP A 83 -20.14 2.13 -6.02
N ALA A 84 -20.41 2.12 -4.71
CA ALA A 84 -19.41 1.83 -3.71
C ALA A 84 -18.95 0.37 -3.87
N ALA A 85 -17.93 0.12 -4.70
CA ALA A 85 -17.08 -1.06 -4.54
C ALA A 85 -16.09 -0.82 -3.37
N THR A 86 -16.65 -0.59 -2.18
CA THR A 86 -15.98 -0.84 -0.90
C THR A 86 -16.54 -2.17 -0.38
N SER A 87 -16.43 -3.19 -1.21
CA SER A 87 -16.62 -4.56 -0.79
C SER A 87 -15.25 -5.19 -0.93
N ASP A 88 -14.58 -5.39 0.22
CA ASP A 88 -13.85 -6.65 0.35
C ASP A 88 -14.84 -7.71 -0.16
N PRO A 89 -14.48 -8.55 -1.15
CA PRO A 89 -15.37 -9.65 -1.51
C PRO A 89 -15.74 -10.33 -0.19
N ASP A 90 -17.04 -10.44 0.06
CA ASP A 90 -17.60 -11.11 1.23
C ASP A 90 -16.71 -12.29 1.57
N PRO A 91 -16.25 -12.45 2.82
CA PRO A 91 -15.48 -13.61 3.18
C PRO A 91 -16.31 -14.82 2.76
N GLN A 92 -15.84 -15.53 1.73
CA GLN A 92 -16.45 -16.81 1.40
C GLN A 92 -16.48 -17.60 2.71
N PRO A 93 -17.61 -18.24 3.04
CA PRO A 93 -17.68 -19.07 4.25
C PRO A 93 -16.44 -19.96 4.23
N GLY A 94 -15.61 -19.84 5.27
CA GLY A 94 -14.31 -20.50 5.33
C GLY A 94 -14.47 -21.98 4.99
N ASP A 95 -13.43 -22.58 4.40
CA ASP A 95 -13.37 -23.95 3.84
C ASP A 95 -13.69 -25.10 4.83
N GLY A 96 -14.56 -24.92 5.81
CA GLY A 96 -14.87 -25.88 6.87
C GLY A 96 -13.65 -26.23 7.74
N THR A 97 -12.56 -25.48 7.62
CA THR A 97 -11.31 -25.76 8.31
C THR A 97 -11.44 -25.37 9.78
N ASP A 98 -11.24 -26.34 10.68
CA ASP A 98 -11.19 -26.09 12.12
C ASP A 98 -10.00 -25.16 12.42
N PRO A 99 -10.24 -23.91 12.90
CA PRO A 99 -9.17 -22.95 13.14
C PRO A 99 -8.16 -23.45 14.16
N GLU A 100 -8.57 -24.30 15.11
CA GLU A 100 -7.66 -24.80 16.11
C GLU A 100 -6.74 -25.91 15.58
N ALA A 101 -7.27 -26.80 14.74
CA ALA A 101 -6.47 -27.79 14.02
C ALA A 101 -5.42 -27.10 13.14
N GLU A 102 -5.81 -26.06 12.41
CA GLU A 102 -4.91 -25.27 11.56
C GLU A 102 -3.78 -24.61 12.38
N LEU A 103 -4.11 -23.99 13.53
CA LEU A 103 -3.11 -23.39 14.41
C LEU A 103 -2.14 -24.42 15.01
N ARG A 104 -2.61 -25.64 15.32
CA ARG A 104 -1.75 -26.75 15.79
C ARG A 104 -0.84 -27.25 14.68
N GLU A 105 -1.35 -27.44 13.48
CA GLU A 105 -0.57 -27.87 12.30
C GLU A 105 0.55 -26.86 11.98
N ALA A 106 0.22 -25.56 12.05
CA ALA A 106 1.17 -24.47 11.89
C ALA A 106 2.16 -24.31 13.07
N ARG A 107 2.02 -25.12 14.12
CA ARG A 107 2.83 -25.08 15.37
C ARG A 107 2.80 -23.69 16.01
N LEU A 108 1.62 -23.09 16.04
CA LEU A 108 1.35 -21.80 16.69
C LEU A 108 0.75 -21.96 18.06
N LEU A 109 0.35 -23.18 18.43
CA LEU A 109 -0.09 -23.55 19.77
C LEU A 109 0.92 -24.51 20.42
N THR A 110 1.03 -24.39 21.74
CA THR A 110 1.68 -25.36 22.62
C THR A 110 0.81 -26.60 22.79
N ALA A 111 1.35 -27.66 23.41
CA ALA A 111 0.58 -28.87 23.71
C ALA A 111 -0.66 -28.59 24.56
N ASP A 112 -0.60 -27.59 25.44
CA ASP A 112 -1.71 -27.16 26.32
C ASP A 112 -2.68 -26.20 25.62
N GLY A 113 -2.55 -26.01 24.30
CA GLY A 113 -3.41 -25.12 23.51
C GLY A 113 -3.12 -23.63 23.69
N GLN A 114 -2.10 -23.23 24.46
CA GLN A 114 -1.71 -21.82 24.57
C GLN A 114 -0.92 -21.35 23.36
N PRO A 115 -1.01 -20.07 22.93
CA PRO A 115 -0.16 -19.53 21.88
C PRO A 115 1.33 -19.80 22.15
N HIS A 116 2.05 -20.25 21.13
CA HIS A 116 3.50 -20.44 21.23
C HIS A 116 4.19 -19.10 21.56
N PRO A 117 5.23 -19.06 22.42
CA PRO A 117 5.85 -17.80 22.85
C PRO A 117 6.29 -16.88 21.70
N GLU A 118 6.78 -17.45 20.60
CA GLU A 118 7.15 -16.69 19.39
C GLU A 118 5.96 -15.92 18.80
N VAL A 119 4.81 -16.57 18.62
CA VAL A 119 3.65 -15.91 18.01
C VAL A 119 2.94 -14.98 19.01
N ALA A 120 2.97 -15.32 20.30
CA ALA A 120 2.50 -14.42 21.35
C ALA A 120 3.34 -13.11 21.38
N GLY A 121 4.67 -13.22 21.27
CA GLY A 121 5.56 -12.07 21.17
C GLY A 121 5.32 -11.24 19.90
N ALA A 122 5.13 -11.91 18.75
CA ALA A 122 4.78 -11.23 17.50
C ALA A 122 3.46 -10.45 17.62
N LEU A 123 2.44 -11.04 18.23
CA LEU A 123 1.15 -10.38 18.43
C LEU A 123 1.21 -9.26 19.47
N ALA A 124 2.07 -9.35 20.48
CA ALA A 124 2.35 -8.25 21.40
C ALA A 124 3.00 -7.04 20.71
N VAL A 125 3.89 -7.27 19.73
CA VAL A 125 4.40 -6.19 18.84
C VAL A 125 3.26 -5.60 18.01
N PHE A 126 2.37 -6.47 17.50
CA PHE A 126 1.26 -6.03 16.67
C PHE A 126 0.23 -5.17 17.42
N GLY A 127 -0.11 -5.55 18.66
CA GLY A 127 -1.11 -4.87 19.48
C GLY A 127 -0.62 -3.58 20.15
N ALA A 128 0.69 -3.42 20.32
CA ALA A 128 1.28 -2.23 20.94
C ALA A 128 2.53 -1.72 20.17
N PRO A 129 2.35 -1.27 18.91
CA PRO A 129 3.45 -0.81 18.06
C PRO A 129 3.98 0.58 18.45
N GLU A 130 5.24 0.84 18.15
CA GLU A 130 5.83 2.19 18.13
C GLU A 130 5.57 2.90 16.79
N ALA A 131 5.54 2.13 15.71
CA ALA A 131 5.19 2.61 14.37
C ALA A 131 4.29 1.60 13.65
N LEU A 132 3.33 2.14 12.90
CA LEU A 132 2.36 1.39 12.11
C LEU A 132 2.59 1.71 10.65
N VAL A 133 2.68 0.68 9.81
CA VAL A 133 2.77 0.81 8.36
C VAL A 133 1.67 -0.02 7.72
N ASP A 134 0.80 0.64 6.98
CA ASP A 134 -0.33 0.02 6.31
C ASP A 134 -0.14 0.16 4.80
N VAL A 135 -0.13 -0.96 4.09
CA VAL A 135 0.08 -1.05 2.64
C VAL A 135 -1.23 -1.49 1.99
N ASP A 136 -1.76 -0.69 1.08
CA ASP A 136 -2.89 -1.01 0.20
C ASP A 136 -2.37 -1.10 -1.24
N LEU A 137 -2.38 -2.31 -1.79
CA LEU A 137 -1.96 -2.60 -3.15
C LEU A 137 -3.16 -3.11 -3.94
N SER A 138 -3.43 -2.50 -5.09
CA SER A 138 -4.44 -2.94 -6.03
C SER A 138 -3.83 -3.09 -7.41
N VAL A 139 -3.95 -4.26 -8.02
CA VAL A 139 -3.38 -4.56 -9.35
C VAL A 139 -4.42 -5.25 -10.20
N ARG A 140 -4.54 -4.82 -11.46
CA ARG A 140 -5.43 -5.41 -12.44
C ARG A 140 -5.08 -6.88 -12.64
N ARG A 141 -6.08 -7.76 -12.65
CA ARG A 141 -5.88 -9.19 -12.90
C ARG A 141 -5.56 -9.42 -14.39
N ASN A 142 -4.85 -10.52 -14.66
CA ASN A 142 -4.53 -10.90 -16.03
C ASN A 142 -5.81 -11.30 -16.81
N GLN A 143 -5.76 -11.19 -18.14
CA GLN A 143 -6.90 -11.14 -19.07
C GLN A 143 -7.98 -12.24 -18.91
N ALA A 144 -7.69 -13.37 -18.28
CA ALA A 144 -8.67 -14.43 -18.00
C ALA A 144 -9.66 -14.11 -16.86
N ALA A 145 -9.32 -13.17 -15.98
CA ALA A 145 -10.19 -12.72 -14.89
C ALA A 145 -10.35 -11.20 -14.94
N SER A 146 -11.56 -10.71 -15.15
CA SER A 146 -11.86 -9.28 -15.00
C SER A 146 -11.68 -8.84 -13.54
N GLY A 147 -11.36 -7.56 -13.33
CA GLY A 147 -11.24 -6.95 -12.00
C GLY A 147 -9.81 -6.77 -11.46
N PHE A 148 -9.73 -6.41 -10.18
CA PHE A 148 -8.48 -6.14 -9.47
C PHE A 148 -8.20 -7.22 -8.41
N ALA A 149 -6.93 -7.53 -8.19
CA ALA A 149 -6.45 -8.17 -6.99
C ALA A 149 -6.10 -7.07 -5.99
N GLN A 150 -6.61 -7.19 -4.75
CA GLN A 150 -6.25 -6.29 -3.67
C GLN A 150 -5.47 -7.07 -2.61
N VAL A 151 -4.40 -6.45 -2.14
CA VAL A 151 -3.59 -6.90 -1.02
C VAL A 151 -3.56 -5.78 0.01
N ARG A 152 -3.93 -6.09 1.25
CA ARG A 152 -3.68 -5.20 2.38
C ARG A 152 -2.62 -5.82 3.26
N SER A 153 -1.61 -5.06 3.66
CA SER A 153 -0.58 -5.50 4.60
C SER A 153 -0.44 -4.49 5.73
N TRP A 154 -0.61 -4.95 6.96
CA TRP A 154 -0.39 -4.19 8.18
C TRP A 154 0.90 -4.65 8.81
N GLN A 155 1.81 -3.72 9.05
CA GLN A 155 3.14 -3.99 9.56
C GLN A 155 3.35 -3.13 10.81
N ARG A 156 3.83 -3.76 11.87
CA ARG A 156 3.87 -3.20 13.21
C ARG A 156 5.29 -3.34 13.72
N LEU A 157 5.89 -2.22 14.11
CA LEU A 157 7.27 -2.16 14.56
C LEU A 157 7.34 -1.84 16.04
N ARG A 158 8.18 -2.58 16.76
CA ARG A 158 8.52 -2.30 18.16
C ARG A 158 9.86 -2.95 18.49
N ALA A 159 10.75 -2.20 19.16
CA ALA A 159 12.02 -2.73 19.67
C ALA A 159 12.83 -3.60 18.66
N GLY A 160 12.96 -3.13 17.40
CA GLY A 160 13.72 -3.83 16.35
C GLY A 160 13.05 -5.08 15.77
N ARG A 161 11.79 -5.36 16.16
CA ARG A 161 10.99 -6.45 15.61
C ARG A 161 9.87 -5.90 14.75
N VAL A 162 9.53 -6.66 13.71
CA VAL A 162 8.42 -6.39 12.80
C VAL A 162 7.45 -7.57 12.88
N THR A 163 6.17 -7.27 13.07
CA THR A 163 5.08 -8.22 12.83
C THR A 163 4.23 -7.74 11.67
N THR A 164 3.97 -8.62 10.72
CA THR A 164 3.17 -8.34 9.52
C THR A 164 1.94 -9.21 9.46
N MET A 165 0.80 -8.64 9.10
CA MET A 165 -0.39 -9.36 8.67
C MET A 165 -0.72 -8.92 7.25
N ALA A 166 -0.86 -9.83 6.30
CA ALA A 166 -1.25 -9.50 4.93
C ALA A 166 -2.46 -10.31 4.49
N THR A 167 -3.46 -9.67 3.88
CA THR A 167 -4.63 -10.34 3.30
C THR A 167 -4.52 -10.38 1.79
N ALA A 168 -4.74 -11.56 1.21
CA ALA A 168 -4.86 -11.74 -0.24
C ALA A 168 -5.76 -12.95 -0.55
N GLY A 169 -6.91 -12.70 -1.20
CA GLY A 169 -7.81 -13.77 -1.65
C GLY A 169 -8.37 -14.63 -0.51
N GLY A 170 -8.83 -14.00 0.58
CA GLY A 170 -9.50 -14.68 1.70
C GLY A 170 -8.57 -15.30 2.77
N ALA A 171 -7.27 -15.46 2.47
CA ALA A 171 -6.29 -15.93 3.44
C ALA A 171 -5.52 -14.77 4.08
N VAL A 172 -4.99 -15.03 5.28
CA VAL A 172 -4.10 -14.12 6.01
C VAL A 172 -2.71 -14.74 6.09
N GLU A 173 -1.69 -14.01 5.65
CA GLU A 173 -0.29 -14.33 5.94
C GLU A 173 0.15 -13.56 7.18
N LEU A 174 0.47 -14.27 8.26
CA LEU A 174 1.10 -13.73 9.46
C LEU A 174 2.61 -13.94 9.37
N GLY A 175 3.40 -12.90 9.64
CA GLY A 175 4.85 -12.97 9.61
C GLY A 175 5.50 -12.18 10.74
N TRP A 176 6.68 -12.64 11.19
CA TRP A 176 7.49 -11.93 12.17
C TRP A 176 8.98 -12.15 11.93
N PHE A 177 9.76 -11.07 12.07
CA PHE A 177 11.18 -11.02 11.75
C PHE A 177 11.85 -9.77 12.36
N ASP A 178 13.18 -9.72 12.26
CA ASP A 178 14.00 -8.56 12.63
C ASP A 178 13.88 -7.43 11.60
N ASP A 179 14.04 -6.19 12.05
CA ASP A 179 13.87 -5.00 11.20
C ASP A 179 14.90 -4.87 10.06
N ASP A 180 16.02 -5.57 10.13
CA ASP A 180 17.01 -5.68 9.05
C ASP A 180 16.46 -6.41 7.80
N LEU A 181 15.47 -7.29 7.97
CA LEU A 181 14.80 -8.01 6.88
C LEU A 181 13.55 -7.28 6.37
N TRP A 182 13.20 -6.15 6.98
CA TRP A 182 11.95 -5.46 6.71
C TRP A 182 11.84 -4.89 5.30
N GLN A 183 12.94 -4.34 4.78
CA GLN A 183 12.96 -3.77 3.43
C GLN A 183 12.67 -4.84 2.35
N VAL A 184 13.15 -6.06 2.57
CA VAL A 184 12.89 -7.20 1.67
C VAL A 184 11.42 -7.64 1.77
N ASP A 185 10.83 -7.57 2.96
CA ASP A 185 9.41 -7.91 3.16
C ASP A 185 8.46 -6.90 2.48
N LEU A 186 8.75 -5.61 2.63
CA LEU A 186 8.05 -4.54 1.90
C LEU A 186 8.17 -4.71 0.39
N ALA A 187 9.38 -4.99 -0.12
CA ALA A 187 9.59 -5.23 -1.53
C ALA A 187 8.81 -6.44 -2.05
N ARG A 188 8.74 -7.54 -1.28
CA ARG A 188 7.91 -8.72 -1.63
C ARG A 188 6.45 -8.32 -1.81
N THR A 189 5.93 -7.48 -0.91
CA THR A 189 4.51 -7.07 -0.91
C THR A 189 4.14 -6.37 -2.21
N VAL A 190 5.06 -5.64 -2.84
CA VAL A 190 4.81 -4.84 -4.06
C VAL A 190 5.45 -5.43 -5.32
N THR A 191 6.08 -6.59 -5.21
CA THR A 191 6.58 -7.35 -6.36
C THR A 191 5.42 -8.10 -6.98
N VAL A 192 4.96 -7.65 -8.15
CA VAL A 192 3.78 -8.19 -8.83
C VAL A 192 4.10 -8.63 -10.25
N THR A 193 3.48 -9.73 -10.68
CA THR A 193 3.49 -10.12 -12.09
C THR A 193 2.60 -9.17 -12.88
N ARG A 194 3.21 -8.37 -13.76
CA ARG A 194 2.50 -7.40 -14.59
C ARG A 194 1.59 -8.11 -15.61
N PRO A 195 0.31 -7.71 -15.75
CA PRO A 195 -0.54 -8.17 -16.84
C PRO A 195 0.09 -7.85 -18.19
N ARG A 196 -0.01 -8.78 -19.15
CA ARG A 196 0.37 -8.50 -20.53
C ARG A 196 -0.61 -7.51 -21.13
N THR A 197 -0.11 -6.41 -21.67
CA THR A 197 -0.91 -5.34 -22.28
C THR A 197 -0.14 -4.68 -23.41
N THR A 198 -0.87 -4.16 -24.40
CA THR A 198 -0.35 -3.32 -25.49
C THR A 198 -0.55 -1.82 -25.21
N ALA A 199 -1.13 -1.47 -24.05
CA ALA A 199 -1.33 -0.08 -23.66
C ALA A 199 0.02 0.65 -23.58
N ARG A 200 0.06 1.88 -24.10
CA ARG A 200 1.22 2.78 -23.99
C ARG A 200 1.30 3.32 -22.56
N ALA A 201 2.49 3.32 -21.97
CA ALA A 201 2.75 4.03 -20.71
C ALA A 201 2.97 5.54 -20.97
N PRO A 202 2.67 6.42 -20.00
CA PRO A 202 3.10 7.83 -20.08
C PRO A 202 4.64 7.95 -20.11
N GLU A 203 5.19 9.13 -20.34
CA GLU A 203 6.65 9.34 -20.28
C GLU A 203 7.21 9.02 -18.89
N GLN A 204 8.42 8.47 -18.83
CA GLN A 204 8.94 7.80 -17.61
C GLN A 204 9.04 8.76 -16.44
N VAL A 205 9.54 9.96 -16.70
CA VAL A 205 9.53 11.05 -15.74
C VAL A 205 8.53 12.09 -16.18
N LEU A 206 7.60 12.45 -15.30
CA LEU A 206 6.65 13.54 -15.54
C LEU A 206 6.63 14.46 -14.34
N ASP A 207 6.59 15.76 -14.60
CA ASP A 207 6.46 16.77 -13.57
C ASP A 207 5.30 17.70 -13.93
N LEU A 208 4.25 17.71 -13.10
CA LEU A 208 3.01 18.42 -13.38
C LEU A 208 2.41 19.08 -12.14
N PRO A 209 1.61 20.14 -12.32
CA PRO A 209 0.82 20.72 -11.24
C PRO A 209 -0.08 19.67 -10.58
N HIS A 210 -0.15 19.70 -9.24
CA HIS A 210 -0.98 18.77 -8.48
C HIS A 210 -2.48 18.90 -8.81
N GLU A 211 -2.94 20.13 -9.09
CA GLU A 211 -4.30 20.43 -9.56
C GLU A 211 -4.61 19.69 -10.87
N LEU A 212 -3.69 19.71 -11.84
CA LEU A 212 -3.86 19.02 -13.11
C LEU A 212 -3.97 17.50 -12.92
N LEU A 213 -3.12 16.91 -12.08
CA LEU A 213 -3.15 15.47 -11.81
C LEU A 213 -4.50 15.03 -11.22
N LEU A 214 -4.97 15.69 -10.16
CA LEU A 214 -6.23 15.34 -9.50
C LEU A 214 -7.45 15.69 -10.36
N GLY A 215 -7.46 16.90 -10.92
CA GLY A 215 -8.58 17.41 -11.71
C GLY A 215 -8.78 16.62 -13.00
N SER A 216 -7.71 16.21 -13.67
CA SER A 216 -7.83 15.38 -14.89
C SER A 216 -8.40 14.00 -14.61
N GLY A 217 -8.01 13.36 -13.49
CA GLY A 217 -8.58 12.08 -13.08
C GLY A 217 -10.07 12.18 -12.80
N GLU A 218 -10.50 13.22 -12.08
CA GLU A 218 -11.92 13.44 -11.77
C GLU A 218 -12.74 13.79 -13.01
N ALA A 219 -12.22 14.66 -13.89
CA ALA A 219 -12.87 15.01 -15.14
C ALA A 219 -13.05 13.79 -16.06
N LEU A 220 -12.04 12.92 -16.17
CA LEU A 220 -12.13 11.68 -16.94
C LEU A 220 -13.16 10.71 -16.32
N ARG A 221 -13.14 10.56 -15.00
CA ARG A 221 -14.08 9.69 -14.25
C ARG A 221 -15.53 10.11 -14.43
N LEU A 222 -15.80 11.42 -14.45
CA LEU A 222 -17.13 12.00 -14.65
C LEU A 222 -17.48 12.24 -16.11
N HIS A 223 -16.64 11.79 -17.06
CA HIS A 223 -16.81 12.01 -18.50
C HIS A 223 -16.94 13.50 -18.90
N ARG A 224 -16.33 14.40 -18.13
CA ARG A 224 -16.30 15.85 -18.35
C ARG A 224 -15.12 16.27 -19.21
N GLY A 225 -15.20 15.93 -20.50
CA GLY A 225 -14.16 16.26 -21.48
C GLY A 225 -13.91 17.76 -21.64
N ASP A 226 -14.94 18.59 -21.40
CA ASP A 226 -14.87 20.04 -21.37
C ASP A 226 -13.99 20.56 -20.22
N VAL A 227 -14.19 20.02 -19.00
CA VAL A 227 -13.37 20.36 -17.82
C VAL A 227 -11.93 19.90 -18.02
N LEU A 228 -11.73 18.71 -18.58
CA LEU A 228 -10.39 18.22 -18.90
C LEU A 228 -9.67 19.15 -19.89
N ALA A 229 -10.35 19.57 -20.96
CA ALA A 229 -9.78 20.46 -21.96
C ALA A 229 -9.37 21.82 -21.35
N GLU A 230 -10.21 22.39 -20.48
CA GLU A 230 -9.91 23.62 -19.75
C GLU A 230 -8.71 23.46 -18.79
N LEU A 231 -8.64 22.36 -18.03
CA LEU A 231 -7.50 22.07 -17.15
C LEU A 231 -6.20 21.93 -17.93
N VAL A 232 -6.23 21.20 -19.07
CA VAL A 232 -5.07 21.05 -19.95
C VAL A 232 -4.66 22.40 -20.52
N ALA A 233 -5.61 23.22 -21.01
CA ALA A 233 -5.31 24.53 -21.55
C ALA A 233 -4.66 25.46 -20.52
N ARG A 234 -5.18 25.46 -19.28
CA ARG A 234 -4.64 26.27 -18.17
C ARG A 234 -3.20 25.89 -17.80
N HIS A 235 -2.87 24.61 -17.88
CA HIS A 235 -1.57 24.09 -17.44
C HIS A 235 -0.61 23.72 -18.58
N ALA A 236 -1.01 23.91 -19.83
CA ALA A 236 -0.11 23.82 -20.98
C ALA A 236 1.08 24.77 -20.78
N GLY A 237 2.30 24.29 -21.06
CA GLY A 237 3.52 25.05 -20.76
C GLY A 237 4.00 24.96 -19.30
N SER A 238 3.37 24.15 -18.45
CA SER A 238 3.79 23.94 -17.04
C SER A 238 3.99 22.46 -16.66
N VAL A 239 3.96 21.57 -17.64
CA VAL A 239 4.20 20.13 -17.50
C VAL A 239 5.52 19.77 -18.18
N PHE A 240 6.37 18.98 -17.55
CA PHE A 240 7.67 18.57 -18.08
C PHE A 240 7.72 17.05 -18.18
N ALA A 241 8.45 16.54 -19.18
CA ALA A 241 8.64 15.10 -19.41
C ALA A 241 10.12 14.76 -19.58
N ASP A 242 10.51 13.55 -19.13
CA ASP A 242 11.85 12.95 -19.26
C ASP A 242 13.01 13.88 -18.87
N ASP A 243 12.81 14.67 -17.80
CA ASP A 243 13.75 15.68 -17.32
C ASP A 243 14.14 16.74 -18.38
N GLY A 244 13.30 16.92 -19.40
CA GLY A 244 13.48 17.94 -20.42
C GLY A 244 13.26 19.36 -19.88
N ASP A 245 14.07 20.30 -20.39
CA ASP A 245 13.98 21.72 -20.01
C ASP A 245 12.78 22.46 -20.62
N LEU A 246 12.17 21.88 -21.66
CA LEU A 246 11.04 22.48 -22.36
C LEU A 246 9.72 21.89 -21.87
N PRO A 247 8.76 22.73 -21.45
CA PRO A 247 7.46 22.23 -21.04
C PRO A 247 6.64 21.75 -22.24
N LEU A 248 5.78 20.77 -21.99
CA LEU A 248 4.84 20.24 -22.96
C LEU A 248 3.80 21.29 -23.37
N GLY A 249 3.54 21.36 -24.68
CA GLY A 249 2.41 22.10 -25.23
C GLY A 249 1.08 21.39 -24.98
N LEU A 250 -0.02 22.01 -25.41
CA LEU A 250 -1.39 21.55 -25.17
C LEU A 250 -1.61 20.06 -25.50
N ALA A 251 -1.22 19.63 -26.71
CA ALA A 251 -1.42 18.26 -27.17
C ALA A 251 -0.61 17.24 -26.36
N GLY A 252 0.65 17.55 -26.03
CA GLY A 252 1.50 16.68 -25.21
C GLY A 252 0.96 16.56 -23.79
N THR A 253 0.52 17.67 -23.20
CA THR A 253 -0.11 17.67 -21.87
C THR A 253 -1.38 16.81 -21.85
N ASP A 254 -2.29 16.97 -22.83
CA ASP A 254 -3.52 16.18 -22.92
C ASP A 254 -3.22 14.69 -23.06
N GLU A 255 -2.27 14.33 -23.92
CA GLU A 255 -1.83 12.94 -24.09
C GLU A 255 -1.34 12.34 -22.77
N GLN A 256 -0.41 13.02 -22.09
CA GLN A 256 0.19 12.49 -20.86
C GLN A 256 -0.84 12.33 -19.73
N VAL A 257 -1.76 13.28 -19.53
CA VAL A 257 -2.78 13.15 -18.48
C VAL A 257 -3.78 12.03 -18.78
N ARG A 258 -4.10 11.79 -20.06
CA ARG A 258 -4.92 10.63 -20.45
C ARG A 258 -4.19 9.31 -20.20
N LEU A 259 -2.91 9.21 -20.60
CA LEU A 259 -2.11 8.01 -20.36
C LEU A 259 -1.96 7.71 -18.86
N LEU A 260 -1.72 8.72 -18.03
CA LEU A 260 -1.64 8.56 -16.57
C LEU A 260 -2.90 7.91 -15.97
N ASN A 261 -4.08 8.31 -16.46
CA ASN A 261 -5.36 7.85 -15.92
C ASN A 261 -5.89 6.56 -16.56
N THR A 262 -5.47 6.23 -17.79
CA THR A 262 -6.01 5.09 -18.55
C THR A 262 -5.06 3.91 -18.64
N SER A 263 -3.75 4.12 -18.52
CA SER A 263 -2.72 3.08 -18.66
C SER A 263 -2.28 2.46 -17.34
N ALA A 264 -2.73 3.00 -16.19
CA ALA A 264 -2.40 2.45 -14.89
C ALA A 264 -2.97 1.02 -14.73
N LEU A 265 -2.08 0.08 -14.44
CA LEU A 265 -2.38 -1.33 -14.18
C LEU A 265 -2.54 -1.62 -12.69
N GLY A 266 -2.14 -0.69 -11.82
CA GLY A 266 -2.26 -0.85 -10.39
C GLY A 266 -1.84 0.40 -9.63
N ARG A 267 -2.12 0.39 -8.34
CA ARG A 267 -1.78 1.44 -7.39
C ARG A 267 -1.28 0.83 -6.10
N LEU A 268 -0.31 1.49 -5.49
CA LEU A 268 0.18 1.23 -4.16
C LEU A 268 -0.03 2.49 -3.33
N ARG A 269 -0.55 2.32 -2.12
CA ARG A 269 -0.53 3.34 -1.08
C ARG A 269 0.05 2.72 0.18
N THR A 270 1.05 3.37 0.73
CA THR A 270 1.60 3.02 2.05
C THR A 270 1.38 4.19 2.99
N VAL A 271 0.75 3.96 4.13
CA VAL A 271 0.56 4.95 5.19
C VAL A 271 1.43 4.54 6.36
N VAL A 272 2.23 5.48 6.85
CA VAL A 272 3.10 5.32 8.01
C VAL A 272 2.58 6.24 9.10
N SER A 273 2.40 5.73 10.32
CA SER A 273 2.02 6.54 11.46
C SER A 273 2.78 6.14 12.72
N GLY A 274 2.96 7.09 13.62
CA GLY A 274 3.68 6.91 14.88
C GLY A 274 3.33 8.00 15.88
N LEU A 275 3.77 7.81 17.12
CA LEU A 275 3.71 8.85 18.15
C LEU A 275 5.06 9.58 18.19
N GLY A 276 5.03 10.90 17.98
CA GLY A 276 6.20 11.73 18.15
C GLY A 276 6.55 11.94 19.63
N PRO A 277 7.67 12.61 19.95
CA PRO A 277 8.15 12.82 21.33
C PRO A 277 7.17 13.55 22.24
N THR A 278 6.31 14.39 21.65
CA THR A 278 5.27 15.13 22.37
C THR A 278 3.99 14.33 22.59
N GLY A 279 3.95 13.07 22.17
CA GLY A 279 2.74 12.24 22.13
C GLY A 279 1.79 12.55 20.97
N ALA A 280 2.09 13.56 20.15
CA ALA A 280 1.31 13.88 18.96
C ALA A 280 1.48 12.80 17.89
N ARG A 281 0.37 12.35 17.29
CA ARG A 281 0.42 11.40 16.17
C ARG A 281 0.92 12.09 14.92
N LYS A 282 1.94 11.53 14.29
CA LYS A 282 2.46 11.95 12.98
C LYS A 282 2.10 10.91 11.93
N VAL A 283 1.90 11.38 10.69
CA VAL A 283 1.53 10.53 9.55
C VAL A 283 2.35 10.93 8.33
N GLY A 284 2.83 9.95 7.58
CA GLY A 284 3.42 10.10 6.26
C GLY A 284 2.86 9.04 5.31
N TRP A 285 3.05 9.23 4.01
CA TRP A 285 2.61 8.25 3.03
C TRP A 285 3.51 8.19 1.80
N VAL A 286 3.43 7.06 1.10
CA VAL A 286 4.03 6.80 -0.21
C VAL A 286 2.93 6.36 -1.16
N SER A 287 2.94 6.86 -2.38
CA SER A 287 1.97 6.50 -3.42
C SER A 287 2.68 6.15 -4.71
N TRP A 288 2.48 4.94 -5.22
CA TRP A 288 3.03 4.52 -6.51
C TRP A 288 1.92 4.08 -7.47
N LEU A 289 2.18 4.21 -8.76
CA LEU A 289 1.35 3.67 -9.84
C LEU A 289 2.14 2.61 -10.61
N LEU A 290 1.47 1.53 -10.97
CA LEU A 290 2.03 0.49 -11.83
C LEU A 290 1.59 0.76 -13.27
N PHE A 291 2.54 0.89 -14.18
CA PHE A 291 2.33 1.00 -15.61
C PHE A 291 2.83 -0.27 -16.32
N PRO A 292 2.58 -0.42 -17.64
CA PRO A 292 3.09 -1.55 -18.42
C PRO A 292 4.62 -1.72 -18.32
N ASP A 293 5.34 -0.61 -18.19
CA ASP A 293 6.80 -0.56 -18.14
C ASP A 293 7.40 -0.67 -16.72
N GLY A 294 6.63 -0.39 -15.65
CA GLY A 294 7.10 -0.58 -14.28
C GLY A 294 6.35 0.23 -13.23
N TRP A 295 6.89 0.20 -12.00
CA TRP A 295 6.41 1.04 -10.90
C TRP A 295 6.92 2.48 -11.05
N ARG A 296 6.07 3.44 -10.70
CA ARG A 296 6.44 4.85 -10.64
C ARG A 296 5.95 5.49 -9.35
N ALA A 297 6.83 6.20 -8.66
CA ALA A 297 6.49 6.93 -7.45
C ALA A 297 5.88 8.29 -7.78
N LEU A 298 4.88 8.71 -6.99
CA LEU A 298 4.29 10.04 -7.03
C LEU A 298 4.85 10.83 -5.85
N THR A 299 5.77 11.76 -6.14
CA THR A 299 6.43 12.58 -5.12
C THR A 299 5.87 14.00 -5.16
N PRO A 300 4.98 14.37 -4.22
CA PRO A 300 4.50 15.73 -4.12
C PRO A 300 5.62 16.65 -3.61
N TYR A 301 5.68 17.87 -4.14
CA TYR A 301 6.58 18.92 -3.66
C TYR A 301 6.00 20.30 -3.95
N SER A 302 6.61 21.35 -3.40
CA SER A 302 6.26 22.74 -3.70
C SER A 302 7.40 23.43 -4.44
N SER A 303 7.06 24.17 -5.50
CA SER A 303 8.00 25.02 -6.22
C SER A 303 7.34 26.34 -6.55
N GLY A 304 7.95 27.45 -6.15
CA GLY A 304 7.39 28.79 -6.34
C GLY A 304 5.99 28.97 -5.72
N GLY A 305 5.69 28.27 -4.61
CA GLY A 305 4.36 28.28 -3.98
C GLY A 305 3.31 27.41 -4.68
N VAL A 306 3.65 26.76 -5.79
CA VAL A 306 2.76 25.85 -6.53
C VAL A 306 2.99 24.42 -6.05
N ALA A 307 1.91 23.71 -5.72
CA ALA A 307 1.94 22.29 -5.43
C ALA A 307 2.12 21.50 -6.74
N ARG A 308 3.16 20.68 -6.80
CA ARG A 308 3.54 19.87 -7.96
C ARG A 308 3.71 18.42 -7.56
N VAL A 309 3.67 17.53 -8.55
CA VAL A 309 3.98 16.11 -8.37
C VAL A 309 5.01 15.71 -9.40
N ARG A 310 6.09 15.09 -8.94
CA ARG A 310 7.04 14.40 -9.81
C ARG A 310 6.72 12.91 -9.82
N ILE A 311 6.49 12.38 -11.00
CA ILE A 311 6.29 10.96 -11.29
C ILE A 311 7.60 10.44 -11.87
N HIS A 312 8.16 9.36 -11.32
CA HIS A 312 9.42 8.81 -11.80
C HIS A 312 9.51 7.30 -11.54
N PRO A 313 10.32 6.55 -12.31
CA PRO A 313 10.47 5.11 -12.13
C PRO A 313 11.05 4.74 -10.77
N VAL A 314 10.55 3.66 -10.18
CA VAL A 314 11.06 3.09 -8.93
C VAL A 314 11.04 1.57 -8.98
N GLU A 315 11.98 0.94 -8.27
CA GLU A 315 12.03 -0.50 -8.08
C GLU A 315 11.36 -0.92 -6.76
N PRO A 316 10.78 -2.13 -6.64
CA PRO A 316 10.15 -2.62 -5.40
C PRO A 316 10.97 -2.43 -4.13
N LEU A 317 12.29 -2.64 -4.19
CA LEU A 317 13.19 -2.46 -3.04
C LEU A 317 13.24 -1.01 -2.54
N ARG A 318 12.94 -0.03 -3.39
CA ARG A 318 12.92 1.38 -3.01
C ARG A 318 11.88 1.68 -1.92
N LEU A 319 10.79 0.91 -1.86
CA LEU A 319 9.74 1.09 -0.86
C LEU A 319 10.27 0.99 0.56
N GLY A 320 11.20 0.04 0.80
CA GLY A 320 11.81 -0.13 2.12
C GLY A 320 12.58 1.11 2.58
N VAL A 321 13.27 1.79 1.65
CA VAL A 321 14.01 3.03 1.93
C VAL A 321 13.05 4.18 2.23
N ASP A 322 12.02 4.36 1.40
CA ASP A 322 11.06 5.45 1.56
C ASP A 322 10.25 5.30 2.86
N VAL A 323 9.80 4.07 3.16
CA VAL A 323 9.07 3.77 4.41
C VAL A 323 9.96 3.96 5.63
N ALA A 324 11.23 3.50 5.61
CA ALA A 324 12.15 3.70 6.73
C ALA A 324 12.40 5.20 7.03
N ALA A 325 12.51 6.03 5.99
CA ALA A 325 12.62 7.48 6.14
C ALA A 325 11.37 8.07 6.81
N LEU A 326 10.17 7.65 6.39
CA LEU A 326 8.91 8.08 7.01
C LEU A 326 8.79 7.62 8.46
N VAL A 327 9.18 6.38 8.78
CA VAL A 327 9.17 5.84 10.15
C VAL A 327 10.05 6.68 11.07
N THR A 328 11.23 7.06 10.58
CA THR A 328 12.13 7.97 11.29
C THR A 328 11.46 9.33 11.52
N GLY A 329 10.82 9.88 10.48
CA GLY A 329 10.14 11.17 10.55
C GLY A 329 8.91 11.21 11.47
N VAL A 330 8.16 10.11 11.60
CA VAL A 330 6.98 10.04 12.50
C VAL A 330 7.35 9.75 13.96
N ARG A 331 8.54 9.21 14.22
CA ARG A 331 9.06 8.91 15.58
C ARG A 331 9.93 10.03 16.15
N ALA A 332 10.61 10.80 15.30
CA ALA A 332 11.27 12.06 15.67
C ALA A 332 10.23 13.11 16.10
#